data_AF-A0A183TP21-F1
#
_entry.id   AF-A0A183TP21-F1
#
_cell.length_a   1.000
_cell.length_b   1.000
_cell.length_c   1.000
_cell.angle_alpha   90.00
_cell.angle_beta   90.00
_cell.angle_gamma   90.00
#
_symmetry.space_group_name_H-M   'P 1'
#
loop_
_entity.id
_entity.type
_entity.pdbx_description
1 polymer ?
#
loop_
_entity_poly.entity_id
_entity_poly.type
_entity_poly.pdbx_seq_one_letter_code
_entity_poly.pdbx_strand_id
1 'polypeptide(L)'
;MEMVSRHIQQSSIQLTLWSLALGSSAWLQTKPHLGDGEAVIRPSIGIGDRLCHQHVLSISPPDENIVQEVPLSQPGVYPGRLLAHREVEEGVGQQETVDITDNNYENWRLMNFWMQNRSFPSPQAALQDFIKRPESWIRQPFRRTLLDEREMANPYIPNARTFDVNEQGMLKEDVPTDGGVFPGNVINKHVRYRNWSFDVSVLRDSGLRFFNITYKSRLMIAEAGLEDTVTMYVSDTPFMQRMLSLESMYGVGAMWSELSPGIDCPLDAVYLSVPMVPQPYTGPKTILRGICLYESHAQNYEGASRRFFTFSNPDSVVRGAPGYTTAEREPSLYVVGITALFNYQYSFVNIFSPAGIVSMYVLPTGYVHVEKVSTQQLPDERFGLISKVWGLQFMLHTHNYLFYLDLDVLDERNVAEEVEISGVGERSAEEDRDLKDSGFGISMNRRTLQYELDWAKV
;
A
#
# COMPACT_ATOMS: atom_id res chain seq x y z
N MET A 1 30.35 3.96 30.33
CA MET A 1 30.96 3.63 29.02
C MET A 1 30.48 2.24 28.68
N GLU A 2 29.31 2.14 28.04
CA GLU A 2 28.77 0.93 27.43
C GLU A 2 27.68 1.40 26.45
N MET A 3 27.97 1.29 25.16
CA MET A 3 27.09 1.66 24.06
C MET A 3 26.19 0.47 23.76
N VAL A 4 24.90 0.58 24.06
CA VAL A 4 23.88 -0.36 23.57
C VAL A 4 23.43 0.13 22.20
N SER A 5 23.93 -0.53 21.15
CA SER A 5 23.46 -0.36 19.77
C SER A 5 22.06 -0.98 19.64
N ARG A 6 21.03 -0.15 19.47
CA ARG A 6 19.69 -0.61 19.07
C ARG A 6 19.68 -0.78 17.56
N HIS A 7 19.77 -2.02 17.10
CA HIS A 7 19.36 -2.38 15.75
C HIS A 7 17.83 -2.22 15.64
N ILE A 8 17.39 -1.39 14.69
CA ILE A 8 15.99 -1.31 14.28
C ILE A 8 15.73 -2.52 13.38
N GLN A 9 15.18 -3.57 13.98
CA GLN A 9 14.66 -4.72 13.27
C GLN A 9 13.26 -4.34 12.78
N GLN A 10 13.10 -4.14 11.47
CA GLN A 10 11.77 -4.03 10.84
C GLN A 10 11.01 -5.31 11.16
N SER A 11 10.05 -5.19 12.06
CA SER A 11 9.17 -6.28 12.45
C SER A 11 8.02 -6.28 11.45
N SER A 12 8.11 -7.06 10.37
CA SER A 12 6.91 -7.46 9.65
C SER A 12 6.22 -8.53 10.50
N ILE A 13 5.04 -8.19 11.01
CA ILE A 13 4.18 -9.15 11.70
C ILE A 13 3.67 -10.10 10.62
N GLN A 14 4.23 -11.30 10.55
CA GLN A 14 3.52 -12.43 9.96
C GLN A 14 2.33 -12.72 10.88
N LEU A 15 1.11 -12.37 10.44
CA LEU A 15 -0.12 -12.88 11.04
C LEU A 15 -0.21 -14.38 10.73
N THR A 16 0.44 -15.20 11.56
CA THR A 16 -0.06 -16.54 11.84
C THR A 16 -1.03 -16.37 13.00
N LEU A 17 -2.34 -16.52 12.75
CA LEU A 17 -3.34 -16.55 13.81
C LEU A 17 -3.06 -17.76 14.70
N TRP A 18 -2.49 -17.51 15.88
CA TRP A 18 -2.55 -18.42 17.02
C TRP A 18 -3.52 -17.81 18.03
N SER A 19 -4.75 -18.32 18.07
CA SER A 19 -5.73 -18.00 19.09
C SER A 19 -5.34 -18.70 20.40
N LEU A 20 -4.61 -17.99 21.26
CA LEU A 20 -4.44 -18.38 22.67
C LEU A 20 -5.66 -17.87 23.47
N ALA A 21 -6.64 -18.75 23.66
CA ALA A 21 -7.69 -18.51 24.65
C ALA A 21 -7.12 -18.74 26.06
N LEU A 22 -6.86 -17.66 26.79
CA LEU A 22 -6.68 -17.69 28.24
C LEU A 22 -7.88 -17.01 28.91
N GLY A 23 -8.44 -17.74 29.88
CA GLY A 23 -9.78 -17.53 30.41
C GLY A 23 -10.03 -16.21 31.15
N SER A 24 -11.30 -15.83 31.07
CA SER A 24 -12.12 -15.06 32.02
C SER A 24 -11.44 -14.27 33.14
N SER A 25 -11.64 -12.96 33.14
CA SER A 25 -12.00 -12.23 34.37
C SER A 25 -12.92 -11.02 34.11
N ALA A 26 -14.02 -10.99 34.87
CA ALA A 26 -14.83 -9.85 35.34
C ALA A 26 -15.35 -8.78 34.35
N TRP A 27 -16.54 -9.05 33.82
CA TRP A 27 -17.73 -8.18 33.81
C TRP A 27 -17.58 -6.67 34.09
N LEU A 28 -17.89 -5.86 33.08
CA LEU A 28 -18.68 -4.64 33.22
C LEU A 28 -19.59 -4.52 31.98
N GLN A 29 -20.85 -4.90 32.17
CA GLN A 29 -21.90 -4.76 31.17
C GLN A 29 -22.31 -3.30 31.02
N THR A 30 -22.21 -2.77 29.80
CA THR A 30 -23.10 -1.72 29.32
C THR A 30 -23.71 -2.20 28.00
N LYS A 31 -25.01 -2.54 28.05
CA LYS A 31 -25.80 -2.90 26.87
C LYS A 31 -26.11 -1.64 26.05
N PRO A 32 -25.88 -1.61 24.74
CA PRO A 32 -26.65 -0.78 23.83
C PRO A 32 -27.88 -1.59 23.36
N HIS A 33 -29.06 -1.00 23.52
CA HIS A 33 -30.30 -1.49 22.90
C HIS A 33 -30.23 -1.27 21.39
N LEU A 34 -29.96 -2.33 20.62
CA LEU A 34 -30.24 -2.37 19.18
C LEU A 34 -31.69 -2.79 18.99
N GLY A 35 -32.48 -1.91 18.37
CA GLY A 35 -33.81 -2.25 17.87
C GLY A 35 -33.70 -3.10 16.60
N ASP A 36 -34.56 -4.11 16.52
CA ASP A 36 -34.69 -5.01 15.37
C ASP A 36 -35.10 -4.22 14.12
N GLY A 37 -34.14 -4.02 13.22
CA GLY A 37 -34.37 -3.55 11.85
C GLY A 37 -33.71 -4.54 10.90
N GLU A 38 -34.52 -5.32 10.19
CA GLU A 38 -34.09 -6.24 9.14
C GLU A 38 -33.24 -5.51 8.09
N ALA A 39 -31.95 -5.83 8.03
CA ALA A 39 -31.07 -5.40 6.95
C ALA A 39 -31.29 -6.30 5.73
N VAL A 40 -32.06 -5.83 4.77
CA VAL A 40 -32.22 -6.47 3.46
C VAL A 40 -31.01 -6.09 2.60
N ILE A 41 -30.11 -7.04 2.38
CA ILE A 41 -29.04 -6.94 1.38
C ILE A 41 -29.67 -7.17 0.00
N ARG A 42 -29.63 -6.17 -0.88
CA ARG A 42 -29.97 -6.32 -2.31
C ARG A 42 -28.71 -6.12 -3.16
N PRO A 43 -28.50 -6.91 -4.23
CA PRO A 43 -27.36 -6.72 -5.12
C PRO A 43 -27.56 -5.54 -6.07
N SER A 44 -26.42 -5.07 -6.56
CA SER A 44 -26.13 -3.95 -7.46
C SER A 44 -26.99 -3.89 -8.74
N ILE A 45 -27.51 -2.69 -9.05
CA ILE A 45 -27.69 -2.09 -10.39
C ILE A 45 -28.19 -0.65 -10.22
N GLY A 46 -27.63 0.26 -11.03
CA GLY A 46 -28.40 1.37 -11.58
C GLY A 46 -28.03 2.77 -11.10
N ILE A 47 -27.38 3.52 -12.00
CA ILE A 47 -27.15 4.97 -11.97
C ILE A 47 -28.42 5.71 -11.55
N GLY A 48 -28.33 6.54 -10.50
CA GLY A 48 -29.38 7.50 -10.15
C GLY A 48 -29.36 7.91 -8.68
N ASP A 49 -28.67 9.02 -8.39
CA ASP A 49 -28.99 10.05 -7.37
C ASP A 49 -27.81 10.49 -6.49
N ARG A 50 -27.13 11.53 -7.02
CA ARG A 50 -26.76 12.79 -6.38
C ARG A 50 -26.44 12.78 -4.87
N LEU A 51 -25.16 12.67 -4.56
CA LEU A 51 -24.44 13.53 -3.61
C LEU A 51 -22.98 13.66 -4.08
N CYS A 52 -22.74 14.44 -5.13
CA CYS A 52 -21.40 14.72 -5.62
C CYS A 52 -20.65 15.58 -4.60
N HIS A 53 -19.75 14.98 -3.82
CA HIS A 53 -18.71 15.71 -3.10
C HIS A 53 -17.48 15.73 -4.01
N GLN A 54 -17.51 16.61 -5.03
CA GLN A 54 -16.33 16.83 -5.85
C GLN A 54 -15.45 17.85 -5.14
N HIS A 55 -14.32 17.40 -4.61
CA HIS A 55 -13.35 18.26 -3.96
C HIS A 55 -12.49 18.95 -5.01
N VAL A 56 -12.61 20.27 -5.09
CA VAL A 56 -11.74 21.11 -5.90
C VAL A 56 -10.50 21.44 -5.07
N LEU A 57 -9.36 20.84 -5.42
CA LEU A 57 -8.05 21.37 -5.02
C LEU A 57 -7.84 22.69 -5.77
N SER A 58 -7.49 23.75 -5.04
CA SER A 58 -7.20 25.06 -5.62
C SER A 58 -6.03 24.98 -6.58
N ILE A 59 -6.32 24.94 -7.88
CA ILE A 59 -5.32 25.18 -8.92
C ILE A 59 -5.17 26.70 -9.01
N SER A 60 -3.99 27.22 -8.67
CA SER A 60 -3.65 28.64 -8.89
C SER A 60 -3.91 29.02 -10.36
N PRO A 61 -4.51 30.19 -10.66
CA PRO A 61 -4.73 30.59 -12.05
C PRO A 61 -3.38 30.78 -12.77
N PRO A 62 -3.29 30.45 -14.06
CA PRO A 62 -2.09 30.70 -14.83
C PRO A 62 -1.99 32.21 -15.07
N ASP A 63 -0.90 32.83 -14.59
CA ASP A 63 -0.58 34.20 -14.96
C ASP A 63 -0.43 34.30 -16.49
N GLU A 64 -1.16 35.25 -17.08
CA GLU A 64 -1.19 35.54 -18.51
C GLU A 64 0.15 36.12 -19.00
N ASN A 65 0.57 35.64 -20.18
CA ASN A 65 1.47 36.28 -21.14
C ASN A 65 2.92 36.61 -20.71
N ILE A 66 3.80 35.62 -20.85
CA ILE A 66 5.17 35.87 -21.31
C ILE A 66 5.41 35.07 -22.59
N VAL A 67 5.34 35.78 -23.72
CA VAL A 67 5.86 35.29 -24.99
C VAL A 67 7.38 35.25 -24.87
N GLN A 68 7.96 34.06 -24.83
CA GLN A 68 9.35 33.85 -25.22
C GLN A 68 9.35 32.79 -26.31
N GLU A 69 9.57 33.23 -27.54
CA GLU A 69 9.91 32.35 -28.67
C GLU A 69 11.15 31.53 -28.29
N VAL A 70 11.01 30.20 -28.25
CA VAL A 70 12.13 29.27 -28.09
C VAL A 70 12.40 28.64 -29.46
N PRO A 71 13.64 28.68 -29.98
CA PRO A 71 13.97 28.01 -31.23
C PRO A 71 13.88 26.50 -31.07
N LEU A 72 13.32 25.83 -32.07
CA LEU A 72 13.36 24.38 -32.23
C LEU A 72 14.81 23.86 -32.20
N SER A 73 15.16 23.06 -31.19
CA SER A 73 16.35 22.22 -31.19
C SER A 73 15.99 20.77 -30.83
N GLN A 74 16.67 19.85 -31.52
CA GLN A 74 16.48 18.39 -31.58
C GLN A 74 16.63 17.67 -30.22
N PRO A 75 16.13 16.42 -30.10
CA PRO A 75 15.94 15.74 -28.82
C PRO A 75 17.27 15.33 -28.17
N GLY A 76 17.70 16.11 -27.19
CA GLY A 76 18.78 15.76 -26.26
C GLY A 76 18.20 15.11 -25.01
N VAL A 77 18.63 13.88 -24.73
CA VAL A 77 18.39 13.17 -23.47
C VAL A 77 19.01 14.01 -22.34
N TYR A 78 18.18 14.57 -21.46
CA TYR A 78 18.65 15.20 -20.23
C TYR A 78 18.89 14.13 -19.16
N PRO A 79 20.12 13.98 -18.63
CA PRO A 79 20.39 13.13 -17.48
C PRO A 79 19.63 13.67 -16.27
N GLY A 80 18.99 12.76 -15.53
CA GLY A 80 18.17 13.08 -14.37
C GLY A 80 18.89 13.98 -13.36
N ARG A 81 18.53 15.27 -13.35
CA ARG A 81 18.46 15.99 -12.08
C ARG A 81 17.22 15.45 -11.38
N LEU A 82 17.44 14.67 -10.32
CA LEU A 82 16.48 14.56 -9.22
C LEU A 82 16.07 15.99 -8.86
N LEU A 83 14.85 16.39 -9.26
CA LEU A 83 14.23 17.62 -8.80
C LEU A 83 13.91 17.42 -7.32
N ALA A 84 14.91 17.62 -6.46
CA ALA A 84 14.79 17.66 -5.00
C ALA A 84 14.08 18.92 -4.49
N HIS A 85 13.23 19.52 -5.32
CA HIS A 85 12.33 20.60 -4.95
C HIS A 85 10.94 20.27 -5.51
N ARG A 86 10.27 19.32 -4.87
CA ARG A 86 8.81 19.39 -4.81
C ARG A 86 8.47 20.34 -3.66
N GLU A 87 7.85 21.44 -4.01
CA GLU A 87 7.20 22.33 -3.03
C GLU A 87 6.20 21.47 -2.25
N VAL A 88 6.49 21.26 -0.97
CA VAL A 88 5.50 20.68 -0.07
C VAL A 88 4.50 21.80 0.16
N GLU A 89 3.32 21.69 -0.43
CA GLU A 89 2.22 22.59 -0.11
C GLU A 89 1.81 22.30 1.33
N GLU A 90 2.33 23.10 2.27
CA GLU A 90 1.76 23.17 3.60
C GLU A 90 0.33 23.71 3.47
N GLY A 91 -0.66 22.90 3.83
CA GLY A 91 -2.02 23.39 4.01
C GLY A 91 -2.01 24.51 5.06
N VAL A 92 -2.60 25.66 4.75
CA VAL A 92 -2.67 26.83 5.65
C VAL A 92 -3.67 26.64 6.82
N GLY A 93 -4.23 25.43 6.98
CA GLY A 93 -5.27 25.14 7.97
C GLY A 93 -6.59 25.87 7.67
N GLN A 94 -6.81 26.26 6.42
CA GLN A 94 -8.05 26.84 5.90
C GLN A 94 -8.85 25.75 5.19
N GLN A 95 -10.13 25.67 5.48
CA GLN A 95 -11.05 24.70 4.88
C GLN A 95 -12.36 25.39 4.48
N GLU A 96 -12.86 25.06 3.30
CA GLU A 96 -14.07 25.66 2.73
C GLU A 96 -15.09 24.57 2.43
N THR A 97 -16.32 24.76 2.91
CA THR A 97 -17.45 23.91 2.56
C THR A 97 -18.31 24.65 1.55
N VAL A 98 -18.45 24.08 0.35
CA VAL A 98 -19.21 24.68 -0.76
C VAL A 98 -20.39 23.79 -1.08
N ASP A 99 -21.57 24.39 -1.19
CA ASP A 99 -22.75 23.73 -1.73
C ASP A 99 -22.70 23.81 -3.26
N ILE A 100 -22.49 22.65 -3.87
CA ILE A 100 -22.42 22.46 -5.32
C ILE A 100 -23.62 21.64 -5.85
N THR A 101 -24.75 21.67 -5.13
CA THR A 101 -25.94 20.86 -5.46
C THR A 101 -26.56 21.25 -6.81
N ASP A 102 -26.46 22.52 -7.19
CA ASP A 102 -26.97 23.04 -8.46
C ASP A 102 -25.95 22.80 -9.59
N ASN A 103 -26.44 22.51 -10.79
CA ASN A 103 -25.60 22.39 -11.98
C ASN A 103 -25.11 23.77 -12.49
N ASN A 104 -25.83 24.85 -12.17
CA ASN A 104 -25.37 26.21 -12.45
C ASN A 104 -24.37 26.64 -11.36
N TYR A 105 -23.10 26.81 -11.73
CA TYR A 105 -22.05 27.22 -10.81
C TYR A 105 -22.30 28.61 -10.19
N GLU A 106 -23.13 29.45 -10.82
CA GLU A 106 -23.53 30.75 -10.26
C GLU A 106 -24.41 30.61 -9.01
N ASN A 107 -25.09 29.47 -8.85
CA ASN A 107 -25.91 29.16 -7.67
C ASN A 107 -25.10 28.49 -6.55
N TRP A 108 -23.80 28.20 -6.78
CA TRP A 108 -22.96 27.62 -5.75
C TRP A 108 -22.73 28.62 -4.63
N ARG A 109 -22.73 28.13 -3.39
CA ARG A 109 -22.60 28.98 -2.20
C ARG A 109 -21.58 28.41 -1.24
N LEU A 110 -20.72 29.28 -0.72
CA LEU A 110 -19.89 28.94 0.43
C LEU A 110 -20.79 28.79 1.66
N MET A 111 -20.82 27.59 2.22
CA MET A 111 -21.60 27.27 3.42
C MET A 111 -20.81 27.57 4.69
N ASN A 112 -19.50 27.37 4.66
CA ASN A 112 -18.65 27.52 5.83
C ASN A 112 -17.21 27.80 5.41
N PHE A 113 -16.58 28.74 6.12
CA PHE A 113 -15.16 29.00 6.08
C PHE A 113 -14.57 28.62 7.45
N TRP A 114 -13.77 27.57 7.51
CA TRP A 114 -13.15 27.09 8.74
C TRP A 114 -11.66 27.42 8.75
N MET A 115 -11.18 27.99 9.85
CA MET A 115 -9.76 28.32 10.04
C MET A 115 -9.43 28.45 11.53
N GLN A 116 -8.30 27.89 11.96
CA GLN A 116 -7.83 27.96 13.36
C GLN A 116 -8.90 27.56 14.38
N ASN A 117 -9.52 26.39 14.15
CA ASN A 117 -10.59 25.82 14.98
C ASN A 117 -11.83 26.73 15.15
N ARG A 118 -12.09 27.60 14.17
CA ARG A 118 -13.25 28.50 14.16
C ARG A 118 -13.97 28.40 12.83
N SER A 119 -15.30 28.49 12.89
CA SER A 119 -16.19 28.56 11.73
C SER A 119 -16.62 30.00 11.52
N PHE A 120 -16.62 30.42 10.25
CA PHE A 120 -17.05 31.73 9.80
C PHE A 120 -18.03 31.57 8.64
N PRO A 121 -19.03 32.46 8.51
CA PRO A 121 -19.97 32.41 7.39
C PRO A 121 -19.32 32.82 6.06
N SER A 122 -18.18 33.52 6.08
CA SER A 122 -17.45 33.94 4.89
C SER A 122 -15.99 34.28 5.18
N PRO A 123 -15.10 34.33 4.16
CA PRO A 123 -13.73 34.81 4.30
C PRO A 123 -13.68 36.26 4.80
N GLN A 124 -14.66 37.09 4.41
CA GLN A 124 -14.76 38.48 4.87
C GLN A 124 -15.08 38.56 6.37
N ALA A 125 -15.92 37.65 6.89
CA ALA A 125 -16.20 37.58 8.32
C ALA A 125 -14.95 37.16 9.12
N ALA A 126 -14.18 36.20 8.60
CA ALA A 126 -12.88 35.82 9.16
C ALA A 126 -11.90 37.00 9.16
N LEU A 127 -11.81 37.75 8.06
CA LEU A 127 -10.97 38.94 7.95
C LEU A 127 -11.39 40.05 8.93
N GLN A 128 -12.69 40.30 9.07
CA GLN A 128 -13.20 41.27 10.05
C GLN A 128 -12.90 40.86 11.48
N ASP A 129 -12.97 39.56 11.79
CA ASP A 129 -12.57 39.03 13.10
C ASP A 129 -11.07 39.23 13.34
N PHE A 130 -10.24 38.94 12.35
CA PHE A 130 -8.79 39.19 12.40
C PHE A 130 -8.45 40.65 12.62
N ILE A 131 -9.10 41.58 11.93
CA ILE A 131 -8.88 43.02 12.09
C ILE A 131 -9.27 43.48 13.50
N LYS A 132 -10.39 42.96 14.05
CA LYS A 132 -10.89 43.34 15.37
C LYS A 132 -10.07 42.76 16.52
N ARG A 133 -9.57 41.53 16.36
CA ARG A 133 -8.90 40.75 17.41
C ARG A 133 -7.64 40.07 16.89
N PRO A 134 -6.66 40.81 16.33
CA PRO A 134 -5.48 40.21 15.70
C PRO A 134 -4.66 39.34 16.66
N GLU A 135 -4.73 39.60 17.97
CA GLU A 135 -4.12 38.82 19.04
C GLU A 135 -4.72 37.42 19.23
N SER A 136 -5.98 37.22 18.81
CA SER A 136 -6.63 35.90 18.85
C SER A 136 -6.21 34.98 17.70
N TRP A 137 -5.49 35.52 16.71
CA TRP A 137 -5.07 34.79 15.52
C TRP A 137 -3.60 34.37 15.62
N ILE A 138 -3.35 33.10 15.37
CA ILE A 138 -2.00 32.56 15.34
C ILE A 138 -1.37 32.96 14.01
N ARG A 139 -0.33 33.80 14.06
CA ARG A 139 0.49 34.09 12.88
C ARG A 139 1.49 32.96 12.70
N GLN A 140 1.45 32.31 11.54
CA GLN A 140 2.36 31.24 11.23
C GLN A 140 3.32 31.67 10.12
N PRO A 141 4.63 31.42 10.27
CA PRO A 141 5.59 31.71 9.21
C PRO A 141 5.34 30.74 8.05
N PHE A 142 5.10 31.28 6.87
CA PHE A 142 5.11 30.48 5.65
C PHE A 142 6.53 30.04 5.35
N ARG A 143 6.77 28.73 5.32
CA ARG A 143 8.07 28.16 4.97
C ARG A 143 7.96 27.50 3.60
N ARG A 144 8.67 28.03 2.60
CA ARG A 144 8.77 27.40 1.27
C ARG A 144 9.45 26.03 1.32
N THR A 145 10.27 25.79 2.33
CA THR A 145 10.99 24.54 2.55
C THR A 145 10.84 24.12 4.01
N LEU A 146 10.40 22.89 4.25
CA LEU A 146 10.49 22.27 5.55
C LEU A 146 11.97 22.09 5.90
N LEU A 147 12.37 22.56 7.08
CA LEU A 147 13.73 22.33 7.59
C LEU A 147 13.87 20.84 7.92
N ASP A 148 14.93 20.18 7.46
CA ASP A 148 15.18 18.79 7.83
C ASP A 148 15.49 18.73 9.34
N GLU A 149 14.68 17.99 10.11
CA GLU A 149 14.94 17.75 11.55
C GLU A 149 16.33 17.12 11.77
N ARG A 150 16.87 16.39 10.77
CA ARG A 150 18.22 15.82 10.81
C ARG A 150 19.30 16.91 10.72
N GLU A 151 19.11 17.95 9.91
CA GLU A 151 20.05 19.08 9.79
C GLU A 151 20.09 19.89 11.08
N MET A 152 19.00 19.92 11.84
CA MET A 152 18.96 20.55 13.17
C MET A 152 19.55 19.67 14.28
N ALA A 153 19.49 18.33 14.15
CA ALA A 153 19.88 17.39 15.21
C ALA A 153 21.35 16.90 15.11
N ASN A 154 22.01 17.00 13.96
CA ASN A 154 23.39 16.53 13.81
C ASN A 154 24.15 17.26 12.66
N PRO A 155 25.23 18.00 12.94
CA PRO A 155 26.07 18.62 11.89
C PRO A 155 26.88 17.59 11.06
N TYR A 156 26.86 16.31 11.44
CA TYR A 156 27.44 15.20 10.69
C TYR A 156 26.33 14.26 10.19
N ILE A 157 25.61 14.70 9.16
CA ILE A 157 24.83 13.79 8.33
C ILE A 157 25.79 13.29 7.24
N PRO A 158 26.08 11.98 7.15
CA PRO A 158 26.70 11.45 5.94
C PRO A 158 25.78 11.80 4.78
N ASN A 159 26.32 12.42 3.72
CA ASN A 159 25.55 12.71 2.50
C ASN A 159 24.62 11.52 2.18
N ALA A 160 23.35 11.82 1.86
CA ALA A 160 22.45 10.80 1.30
C ALA A 160 23.26 9.99 0.29
N ARG A 161 23.26 8.66 0.41
CA ARG A 161 24.10 7.79 -0.43
C ARG A 161 23.99 8.31 -1.85
N THR A 162 25.07 8.90 -2.36
CA THR A 162 25.16 9.28 -3.76
C THR A 162 25.17 7.95 -4.47
N PHE A 163 24.02 7.53 -4.96
CA PHE A 163 23.97 6.42 -5.87
C PHE A 163 24.82 6.83 -7.06
N ASP A 164 25.87 6.06 -7.34
CA ASP A 164 26.82 6.39 -8.39
C ASP A 164 26.07 6.24 -9.72
N VAL A 165 25.55 7.32 -10.29
CA VAL A 165 24.73 7.24 -11.51
C VAL A 165 25.62 7.27 -12.75
N ASN A 166 25.27 6.52 -13.80
CA ASN A 166 25.93 6.64 -15.10
C ASN A 166 25.52 7.94 -15.83
N GLU A 167 26.09 8.20 -17.01
CA GLU A 167 25.79 9.39 -17.83
C GLU A 167 24.30 9.51 -18.21
N GLN A 168 23.53 8.43 -18.07
CA GLN A 168 22.09 8.35 -18.33
C GLN A 168 21.23 8.54 -17.06
N GLY A 169 21.84 8.76 -15.89
CA GLY A 169 21.12 8.95 -14.62
C GLY A 169 20.66 7.66 -13.92
N MET A 170 21.18 6.50 -14.35
CA MET A 170 20.87 5.18 -13.79
C MET A 170 21.81 4.85 -12.65
N LEU A 171 21.33 4.27 -11.54
CA LEU A 171 22.21 3.78 -10.46
C LEU A 171 23.18 2.72 -11.02
N LYS A 172 24.48 2.90 -10.82
CA LYS A 172 25.50 1.85 -11.00
C LYS A 172 25.39 0.92 -9.79
N GLU A 173 24.83 -0.24 -10.00
CA GLU A 173 25.13 -1.39 -9.13
C GLU A 173 26.12 -2.32 -9.84
N ASP A 174 26.87 -3.08 -9.03
CA ASP A 174 27.75 -4.16 -9.46
C ASP A 174 26.93 -5.21 -10.21
N VAL A 175 26.74 -4.97 -11.52
CA VAL A 175 26.12 -5.89 -12.46
C VAL A 175 26.82 -7.24 -12.29
N PRO A 176 26.14 -8.32 -11.88
CA PRO A 176 26.60 -9.64 -12.25
C PRO A 176 26.64 -9.63 -13.77
N THR A 177 27.86 -9.63 -14.33
CA THR A 177 28.14 -9.65 -15.75
C THR A 177 27.77 -11.01 -16.34
N ASP A 178 26.51 -11.37 -16.24
CA ASP A 178 25.92 -12.36 -17.10
C ASP A 178 24.72 -11.66 -17.73
N GLY A 179 24.80 -11.44 -19.05
CA GLY A 179 23.73 -10.83 -19.84
C GLY A 179 22.52 -11.77 -19.90
N GLY A 180 21.90 -11.98 -18.75
CA GLY A 180 20.79 -12.89 -18.53
C GLY A 180 19.58 -12.35 -19.27
N VAL A 181 19.39 -12.83 -20.48
CA VAL A 181 18.09 -12.73 -21.16
C VAL A 181 17.06 -13.33 -20.21
N PHE A 182 16.01 -12.58 -19.90
CA PHE A 182 14.86 -13.06 -19.13
C PHE A 182 14.50 -14.49 -19.60
N PRO A 183 14.58 -15.52 -18.74
CA PRO A 183 14.50 -16.91 -19.19
C PRO A 183 13.08 -17.36 -19.52
N GLY A 184 12.11 -16.44 -19.43
CA GLY A 184 10.73 -16.63 -19.87
C GLY A 184 10.48 -16.12 -21.27
N ASN A 185 9.21 -16.14 -21.66
CA ASN A 185 8.73 -15.58 -22.91
C ASN A 185 7.55 -14.66 -22.60
N VAL A 186 7.58 -13.44 -23.17
CA VAL A 186 6.45 -12.52 -23.14
C VAL A 186 6.01 -12.24 -24.57
N ILE A 187 4.79 -12.65 -24.91
CA ILE A 187 4.16 -12.34 -26.20
C ILE A 187 2.93 -11.50 -25.92
N ASN A 188 2.93 -10.25 -26.41
CA ASN A 188 1.96 -9.22 -26.04
C ASN A 188 1.98 -8.94 -24.54
N LYS A 189 1.05 -9.55 -23.78
CA LYS A 189 1.01 -9.53 -22.31
C LYS A 189 0.75 -10.91 -21.71
N HIS A 190 0.97 -11.95 -22.50
CA HIS A 190 0.99 -13.33 -22.04
C HIS A 190 2.40 -13.67 -21.59
N VAL A 191 2.56 -14.01 -20.32
CA VAL A 191 3.84 -14.28 -19.67
C VAL A 191 3.95 -15.78 -19.44
N ARG A 192 5.03 -16.38 -19.94
CA ARG A 192 5.44 -17.74 -19.60
C ARG A 192 6.79 -17.70 -18.91
N TYR A 193 6.85 -18.27 -17.73
CA TYR A 193 8.05 -18.28 -16.92
C TYR A 193 8.15 -19.60 -16.18
N ARG A 194 9.08 -20.46 -16.59
CA ARG A 194 9.24 -21.83 -16.05
C ARG A 194 7.89 -22.57 -16.05
N ASN A 195 7.39 -22.93 -14.86
CA ASN A 195 6.12 -23.63 -14.67
C ASN A 195 4.90 -22.69 -14.66
N TRP A 196 5.10 -21.38 -14.68
CA TRP A 196 4.04 -20.38 -14.65
C TRP A 196 3.64 -19.93 -16.06
N SER A 197 2.34 -19.72 -16.26
CA SER A 197 1.80 -19.06 -17.44
C SER A 197 0.54 -18.28 -17.07
N PHE A 198 0.45 -17.01 -17.48
CA PHE A 198 -0.67 -16.12 -17.17
C PHE A 198 -0.74 -14.93 -18.14
N ASP A 199 -1.87 -14.24 -18.17
CA ASP A 199 -2.04 -12.95 -18.84
C ASP A 199 -2.00 -11.81 -17.81
N VAL A 200 -1.43 -10.67 -18.15
CA VAL A 200 -1.36 -9.49 -17.26
C VAL A 200 -1.91 -8.24 -17.95
N SER A 201 -2.63 -7.40 -17.20
CA SER A 201 -3.15 -6.13 -17.69
C SER A 201 -3.22 -5.08 -16.59
N VAL A 202 -3.53 -3.84 -16.96
CA VAL A 202 -3.86 -2.76 -16.03
C VAL A 202 -5.24 -2.25 -16.40
N LEU A 203 -6.19 -2.42 -15.49
CA LEU A 203 -7.54 -1.88 -15.61
C LEU A 203 -7.53 -0.41 -15.18
N ARG A 204 -8.34 0.43 -15.85
CA ARG A 204 -8.42 1.87 -15.55
C ARG A 204 -8.71 2.13 -14.06
N ASP A 205 -9.66 1.39 -13.50
CA ASP A 205 -10.24 1.71 -12.20
C ASP A 205 -9.45 1.05 -11.07
N SER A 206 -9.09 -0.23 -11.22
CA SER A 206 -8.49 -1.02 -10.14
C SER A 206 -7.00 -1.35 -10.31
N GLY A 207 -6.39 -1.00 -11.44
CA GLY A 207 -4.95 -1.18 -11.64
C GLY A 207 -4.56 -2.59 -12.10
N LEU A 208 -3.48 -3.14 -11.55
CA LEU A 208 -2.86 -4.38 -12.02
C LEU A 208 -3.76 -5.60 -11.82
N ARG A 209 -3.98 -6.36 -12.90
CA ARG A 209 -4.84 -7.55 -12.94
C ARG A 209 -4.16 -8.70 -13.70
N PHE A 210 -4.40 -9.92 -13.23
CA PHE A 210 -3.91 -11.15 -13.81
C PHE A 210 -5.10 -12.04 -14.21
N PHE A 211 -4.93 -12.79 -15.30
CA PHE A 211 -5.91 -13.73 -15.79
C PHE A 211 -5.26 -15.06 -16.14
N ASN A 212 -6.03 -16.14 -16.05
CA ASN A 212 -5.64 -17.50 -16.44
C ASN A 212 -4.29 -17.92 -15.82
N ILE A 213 -4.14 -17.75 -14.51
CA ILE A 213 -2.90 -18.13 -13.82
C ILE A 213 -2.82 -19.65 -13.74
N THR A 214 -1.84 -20.20 -14.44
CA THR A 214 -1.57 -21.64 -14.46
C THR A 214 -0.20 -21.96 -13.86
N TYR A 215 -0.13 -23.08 -13.14
CA TYR A 215 1.12 -23.67 -12.65
C TYR A 215 1.24 -25.11 -13.15
N LYS A 216 2.35 -25.46 -13.79
CA LYS A 216 2.57 -26.77 -14.44
C LYS A 216 1.41 -27.15 -15.37
N SER A 217 0.96 -26.18 -16.16
CA SER A 217 -0.14 -26.32 -17.14
C SER A 217 -1.51 -26.67 -16.53
N ARG A 218 -1.73 -26.38 -15.24
CA ARG A 218 -3.04 -26.49 -14.59
C ARG A 218 -3.51 -25.12 -14.15
N LEU A 219 -4.79 -24.82 -14.39
CA LEU A 219 -5.43 -23.60 -13.88
C LEU A 219 -5.44 -23.65 -12.35
N MET A 220 -5.09 -22.51 -11.76
CA MET A 220 -5.09 -22.29 -10.32
C MET A 220 -6.00 -21.12 -9.95
N ILE A 221 -5.93 -20.05 -10.75
CA ILE A 221 -6.67 -18.80 -10.50
C ILE A 221 -7.12 -18.24 -11.85
N ALA A 222 -8.43 -18.09 -12.05
CA ALA A 222 -9.01 -17.56 -13.26
C ALA A 222 -8.75 -16.05 -13.39
N GLU A 223 -8.93 -15.31 -12.30
CA GLU A 223 -8.68 -13.88 -12.22
C GLU A 223 -8.17 -13.49 -10.84
N ALA A 224 -7.18 -12.60 -10.80
CA ALA A 224 -6.69 -12.05 -9.55
C ALA A 224 -6.16 -10.63 -9.69
N GLY A 225 -6.36 -9.82 -8.66
CA GLY A 225 -5.74 -8.50 -8.58
C GLY A 225 -6.43 -7.59 -7.57
N LEU A 226 -5.97 -6.33 -7.53
CA LEU A 226 -6.58 -5.31 -6.70
C LEU A 226 -7.97 -4.97 -7.23
N GLU A 227 -8.92 -4.79 -6.32
CA GLU A 227 -10.23 -4.23 -6.59
C GLU A 227 -10.30 -2.76 -6.18
N ASP A 228 -9.84 -2.45 -4.97
CA ASP A 228 -9.78 -1.07 -4.48
C ASP A 228 -8.68 -0.87 -3.43
N THR A 229 -8.29 0.39 -3.24
CA THR A 229 -7.52 0.83 -2.08
C THR A 229 -8.26 1.97 -1.41
N VAL A 230 -8.51 1.83 -0.12
CA VAL A 230 -9.35 2.73 0.66
C VAL A 230 -8.55 3.32 1.81
N THR A 231 -8.46 4.66 1.83
CA THR A 231 -7.78 5.39 2.90
C THR A 231 -8.81 6.10 3.77
N MET A 232 -8.83 5.75 5.06
CA MET A 232 -9.74 6.33 6.04
C MET A 232 -8.95 7.18 7.03
N TYR A 233 -9.28 8.46 7.14
CA TYR A 233 -8.63 9.38 8.07
C TYR A 233 -9.43 9.58 9.35
N VAL A 234 -8.73 9.91 10.44
CA VAL A 234 -9.32 10.33 11.70
C VAL A 234 -8.77 11.70 12.06
N SER A 235 -9.65 12.67 12.33
CA SER A 235 -9.27 14.05 12.66
C SER A 235 -10.34 14.75 13.51
N ASP A 236 -9.99 15.91 14.08
CA ASP A 236 -10.89 16.89 14.66
C ASP A 236 -11.31 18.00 13.69
N THR A 237 -10.69 18.07 12.50
CA THR A 237 -11.02 19.10 11.51
C THR A 237 -12.16 18.67 10.57
N PRO A 238 -13.03 19.61 10.14
CA PRO A 238 -14.19 19.29 9.29
C PRO A 238 -13.85 18.57 7.97
N PHE A 239 -12.74 18.92 7.33
CA PHE A 239 -12.30 18.31 6.08
C PHE A 239 -11.86 16.85 6.31
N MET A 240 -10.96 16.63 7.25
CA MET A 240 -10.37 15.31 7.46
C MET A 240 -11.35 14.34 8.14
N GLN A 241 -12.27 14.82 8.97
CA GLN A 241 -13.37 13.99 9.51
C GLN A 241 -14.27 13.36 8.44
N ARG A 242 -14.33 13.98 7.26
CA ARG A 242 -15.16 13.52 6.13
C ARG A 242 -14.33 12.86 5.04
N MET A 243 -13.01 12.75 5.20
CA MET A 243 -12.14 12.21 4.17
C MET A 243 -12.13 10.68 4.23
N LEU A 244 -12.85 10.09 3.27
CA LEU A 244 -12.76 8.69 2.88
C LEU A 244 -12.32 8.66 1.42
N SER A 245 -11.08 8.23 1.16
CA SER A 245 -10.57 8.11 -0.21
C SER A 245 -10.88 6.71 -0.75
N LEU A 246 -11.71 6.65 -1.78
CA LEU A 246 -11.94 5.47 -2.61
C LEU A 246 -11.15 5.67 -3.91
N GLU A 247 -9.98 5.06 -4.01
CA GLU A 247 -9.03 5.40 -5.07
C GLU A 247 -9.50 4.92 -6.45
N SER A 248 -10.31 3.86 -6.51
CA SER A 248 -10.95 3.39 -7.74
C SER A 248 -11.79 4.48 -8.44
N MET A 249 -12.35 5.44 -7.68
CA MET A 249 -13.11 6.57 -8.23
C MET A 249 -12.23 7.51 -9.07
N TYR A 250 -10.98 7.70 -8.66
CA TYR A 250 -9.99 8.47 -9.42
C TYR A 250 -9.38 7.65 -10.56
N GLY A 251 -9.33 6.34 -10.37
CA GLY A 251 -8.80 5.37 -11.32
C GLY A 251 -7.36 5.02 -10.99
N VAL A 252 -7.17 3.92 -10.27
CA VAL A 252 -5.85 3.40 -9.88
C VAL A 252 -4.96 3.18 -11.10
N GLY A 253 -5.51 2.64 -12.19
CA GLY A 253 -4.81 2.48 -13.47
C GLY A 253 -4.81 3.73 -14.36
N ALA A 254 -5.75 4.66 -14.18
CA ALA A 254 -5.72 5.95 -14.88
C ALA A 254 -4.50 6.79 -14.42
N MET A 255 -4.14 6.67 -13.14
CA MET A 255 -2.99 7.31 -12.48
C MET A 255 -1.73 6.45 -12.47
N TRP A 256 -1.67 5.45 -13.35
CA TRP A 256 -0.55 4.53 -13.48
C TRP A 256 0.73 5.24 -13.95
N SER A 257 1.85 4.90 -13.32
CA SER A 257 3.14 5.56 -13.52
C SER A 257 4.02 4.80 -14.53
N GLU A 258 4.88 5.54 -15.21
CA GLU A 258 6.00 4.95 -15.94
C GLU A 258 7.13 4.61 -14.95
N LEU A 259 7.60 3.37 -14.99
CA LEU A 259 8.63 2.85 -14.10
C LEU A 259 10.02 3.32 -14.53
N SER A 260 10.84 3.70 -13.56
CA SER A 260 12.22 4.14 -13.73
C SER A 260 13.19 2.96 -13.57
N PRO A 261 13.86 2.52 -14.66
CA PRO A 261 14.83 1.43 -14.56
C PRO A 261 15.96 1.76 -13.58
N GLY A 262 16.42 0.74 -12.84
CA GLY A 262 17.42 0.86 -11.78
C GLY A 262 16.95 1.55 -10.50
N ILE A 263 15.71 2.07 -10.46
CA ILE A 263 15.12 2.70 -9.26
C ILE A 263 13.91 1.89 -8.80
N ASP A 264 12.89 1.79 -9.66
CA ASP A 264 11.65 1.06 -9.33
C ASP A 264 11.81 -0.45 -9.55
N CYS A 265 12.61 -0.83 -10.54
CA CYS A 265 12.94 -2.22 -10.87
C CYS A 265 14.39 -2.33 -11.38
N PRO A 266 14.98 -3.54 -11.45
CA PRO A 266 16.31 -3.74 -12.04
C PRO A 266 16.45 -3.13 -13.44
N LEU A 267 17.67 -2.71 -13.80
CA LEU A 267 17.94 -2.07 -15.10
C LEU A 267 17.66 -3.01 -16.28
N ASP A 268 17.96 -4.29 -16.11
CA ASP A 268 17.80 -5.38 -17.10
C ASP A 268 16.43 -6.07 -17.03
N ALA A 269 15.49 -5.55 -16.23
CA ALA A 269 14.13 -6.06 -16.18
C ALA A 269 13.43 -5.94 -17.54
N VAL A 270 12.46 -6.83 -17.79
CA VAL A 270 11.58 -6.72 -18.96
C VAL A 270 10.49 -5.70 -18.65
N TYR A 271 10.36 -4.65 -19.47
CA TYR A 271 9.33 -3.64 -19.32
C TYR A 271 8.23 -3.81 -20.37
N LEU A 272 6.98 -3.87 -19.92
CA LEU A 272 5.80 -3.93 -20.77
C LEU A 272 5.11 -2.57 -20.81
N SER A 273 4.65 -2.20 -22.01
CA SER A 273 3.83 -1.02 -22.19
C SER A 273 2.37 -1.27 -21.83
N VAL A 274 1.71 -0.22 -21.36
CA VAL A 274 0.30 -0.24 -20.96
C VAL A 274 -0.46 0.80 -21.78
N PRO A 275 -1.24 0.39 -22.80
CA PRO A 275 -2.21 1.27 -23.42
C PRO A 275 -3.34 1.56 -22.43
N MET A 276 -3.76 2.81 -22.33
CA MET A 276 -4.75 3.27 -21.36
C MET A 276 -5.54 4.46 -21.92
N VAL A 277 -6.84 4.48 -21.66
CA VAL A 277 -7.68 5.68 -21.83
C VAL A 277 -8.03 6.17 -20.42
N PRO A 278 -7.24 7.09 -19.83
CA PRO A 278 -7.47 7.50 -18.44
C PRO A 278 -8.78 8.27 -18.29
N GLN A 279 -9.09 9.12 -19.27
CA GLN A 279 -10.32 9.92 -19.36
C GLN A 279 -10.80 9.96 -20.83
N PRO A 280 -12.12 9.99 -21.08
CA PRO A 280 -12.65 10.02 -22.45
C PRO A 280 -12.15 11.21 -23.29
N TYR A 281 -11.95 12.38 -22.67
CA TYR A 281 -11.57 13.60 -23.39
C TYR A 281 -10.06 13.73 -23.67
N THR A 282 -9.20 13.06 -22.91
CA THR A 282 -7.75 13.04 -23.20
C THR A 282 -7.40 12.04 -24.29
N GLY A 283 -8.27 11.07 -24.56
CA GLY A 283 -8.03 10.00 -25.52
C GLY A 283 -7.03 8.94 -25.02
N PRO A 284 -6.63 8.00 -25.90
CA PRO A 284 -5.70 6.92 -25.55
C PRO A 284 -4.26 7.44 -25.41
N LYS A 285 -3.56 6.93 -24.39
CA LYS A 285 -2.12 7.09 -24.20
C LYS A 285 -1.48 5.73 -23.97
N THR A 286 -0.19 5.62 -24.21
CA THR A 286 0.60 4.42 -23.89
C THR A 286 1.65 4.77 -22.86
N ILE A 287 1.63 4.07 -21.73
CA ILE A 287 2.66 4.15 -20.69
C ILE A 287 3.75 3.17 -21.11
N LEU A 288 4.97 3.65 -21.41
CA LEU A 288 5.95 2.82 -22.12
C LEU A 288 6.55 1.73 -21.24
N ARG A 289 6.84 2.05 -19.98
CA ARG A 289 7.37 1.12 -18.96
C ARG A 289 6.35 0.98 -17.83
N GLY A 290 5.16 0.48 -18.14
CA GLY A 290 4.07 0.41 -17.17
C GLY A 290 4.16 -0.80 -16.23
N ILE A 291 4.72 -1.92 -16.67
CA ILE A 291 4.90 -3.11 -15.84
C ILE A 291 6.33 -3.57 -16.01
N CYS A 292 7.00 -3.96 -14.93
CA CYS A 292 8.31 -4.59 -15.02
C CYS A 292 8.24 -6.05 -14.55
N LEU A 293 9.06 -6.91 -15.17
CA LEU A 293 9.21 -8.31 -14.85
C LEU A 293 10.67 -8.63 -14.65
N TYR A 294 11.01 -9.28 -13.54
CA TYR A 294 12.39 -9.68 -13.25
C TYR A 294 12.44 -10.91 -12.35
N GLU A 295 13.54 -11.63 -12.40
CA GLU A 295 13.84 -12.71 -11.48
C GLU A 295 14.56 -12.16 -10.25
N SER A 296 14.20 -12.66 -9.06
CA SER A 296 14.99 -12.38 -7.87
C SER A 296 15.04 -13.59 -6.94
N HIS A 297 16.23 -13.84 -6.40
CA HIS A 297 16.41 -14.70 -5.24
C HIS A 297 16.24 -13.84 -3.99
N ALA A 298 14.99 -13.50 -3.65
CA ALA A 298 14.68 -12.56 -2.59
C ALA A 298 15.59 -12.78 -1.38
N GLN A 299 16.45 -11.79 -1.06
CA GLN A 299 17.51 -12.00 -0.06
C GLN A 299 16.94 -12.37 1.32
N ASN A 300 15.68 -12.02 1.60
CA ASN A 300 15.08 -12.10 2.93
C ASN A 300 13.72 -12.83 3.00
N TYR A 301 12.90 -12.81 1.93
CA TYR A 301 11.52 -13.35 1.98
C TYR A 301 11.33 -14.68 1.22
N GLU A 302 12.28 -15.03 0.36
CA GLU A 302 12.28 -16.27 -0.43
C GLU A 302 13.74 -16.70 -0.68
N GLY A 303 14.44 -17.03 0.41
CA GLY A 303 15.81 -17.55 0.38
C GLY A 303 15.91 -18.92 -0.33
N ALA A 304 16.69 -19.87 0.21
CA ALA A 304 16.60 -21.23 -0.32
C ALA A 304 15.15 -21.74 -0.18
N SER A 305 14.52 -22.10 -1.31
CA SER A 305 13.16 -22.64 -1.41
C SER A 305 12.93 -23.80 -0.42
N ARG A 306 13.96 -24.61 -0.21
CA ARG A 306 14.06 -25.55 0.91
C ARG A 306 15.52 -25.78 1.26
N ARG A 307 15.82 -25.99 2.55
CA ARG A 307 17.14 -26.42 3.03
C ARG A 307 17.03 -27.50 4.08
N PHE A 308 17.99 -28.41 4.09
CA PHE A 308 18.13 -29.44 5.12
C PHE A 308 19.60 -29.58 5.52
N PHE A 309 19.83 -29.63 6.83
CA PHE A 309 21.12 -29.94 7.40
C PHE A 309 20.97 -31.21 8.25
N THR A 310 21.71 -32.26 7.88
CA THR A 310 21.73 -33.48 8.68
C THR A 310 22.80 -33.38 9.75
N PHE A 311 22.42 -33.57 11.02
CA PHE A 311 23.39 -33.87 12.07
C PHE A 311 23.80 -35.34 11.89
N SER A 312 25.05 -35.59 11.50
CA SER A 312 25.55 -36.96 11.46
C SER A 312 25.48 -37.56 12.86
N ASN A 313 24.93 -38.79 12.96
CA ASN A 313 24.95 -39.56 14.18
C ASN A 313 26.42 -39.71 14.63
N PRO A 314 26.81 -39.33 15.87
CA PRO A 314 28.22 -39.33 16.29
C PRO A 314 28.91 -40.70 16.11
N ASP A 315 28.13 -41.79 16.16
CA ASP A 315 28.64 -43.16 16.01
C ASP A 315 28.82 -43.62 14.55
N SER A 316 28.35 -42.85 13.57
CA SER A 316 28.45 -43.18 12.14
C SER A 316 29.30 -42.19 11.35
N VAL A 317 30.18 -41.44 12.01
CA VAL A 317 31.15 -40.56 11.34
C VAL A 317 32.21 -41.43 10.67
N VAL A 318 31.87 -41.94 9.48
CA VAL A 318 32.85 -42.39 8.50
C VAL A 318 33.68 -41.16 8.13
N ARG A 319 34.84 -41.02 8.80
CA ARG A 319 35.98 -40.15 8.48
C ARG A 319 35.67 -38.97 7.53
N GLY A 320 35.45 -37.79 8.10
CA GLY A 320 35.84 -36.53 7.47
C GLY A 320 34.80 -35.76 6.64
N ALA A 321 33.53 -36.18 6.59
CA ALA A 321 32.47 -35.37 5.99
C ALA A 321 31.74 -34.55 7.07
N PRO A 322 31.97 -33.23 7.22
CA PRO A 322 31.07 -32.37 7.99
C PRO A 322 29.66 -32.45 7.36
N GLY A 323 28.61 -32.39 8.17
CA GLY A 323 27.23 -32.43 7.68
C GLY A 323 27.05 -31.43 6.54
N TYR A 324 26.70 -31.90 5.34
CA TYR A 324 26.49 -31.01 4.20
C TYR A 324 25.09 -30.40 4.30
N THR A 325 24.98 -29.08 4.21
CA THR A 325 23.68 -28.43 3.97
C THR A 325 23.29 -28.73 2.53
N THR A 326 22.10 -29.32 2.33
CA THR A 326 21.46 -29.40 1.02
C THR A 326 20.43 -28.29 0.92
N ALA A 327 20.43 -27.56 -0.19
CA ALA A 327 19.51 -26.46 -0.41
C ALA A 327 19.09 -26.40 -1.88
N GLU A 328 17.81 -26.11 -2.12
CA GLU A 328 17.31 -25.76 -3.45
C GLU A 328 17.06 -24.26 -3.47
N ARG A 329 17.68 -23.55 -4.41
CA ARG A 329 17.56 -22.11 -4.56
C ARG A 329 17.16 -21.82 -5.99
N GLU A 330 15.88 -21.57 -6.19
CA GLU A 330 15.34 -21.12 -7.46
C GLU A 330 14.84 -19.67 -7.30
N PRO A 331 15.03 -18.80 -8.30
CA PRO A 331 14.50 -17.45 -8.25
C PRO A 331 12.98 -17.46 -8.48
N SER A 332 12.32 -16.45 -7.95
CA SER A 332 10.91 -16.18 -8.22
C SER A 332 10.76 -15.09 -9.27
N LEU A 333 9.64 -15.11 -9.98
CA LEU A 333 9.26 -14.04 -10.89
C LEU A 333 8.53 -12.94 -10.13
N TYR A 334 9.03 -11.72 -10.26
CA TYR A 334 8.40 -10.51 -9.79
C TYR A 334 7.68 -9.83 -10.94
N VAL A 335 6.45 -9.40 -10.71
CA VAL A 335 5.66 -8.54 -11.61
C VAL A 335 5.25 -7.31 -10.82
N VAL A 336 5.82 -6.16 -11.20
CA VAL A 336 5.67 -4.91 -10.43
C VAL A 336 5.04 -3.83 -11.29
N GLY A 337 4.15 -3.07 -10.65
CA GLY A 337 3.49 -1.90 -11.21
C GLY A 337 3.31 -0.82 -10.15
N ILE A 338 3.33 0.45 -10.55
CA ILE A 338 3.22 1.58 -9.60
C ILE A 338 2.14 2.53 -10.08
N THR A 339 1.31 3.00 -9.14
CA THR A 339 0.41 4.13 -9.35
C THR A 339 0.82 5.30 -8.46
N ALA A 340 0.76 6.52 -8.99
CA ALA A 340 1.00 7.75 -8.24
C ALA A 340 -0.34 8.47 -8.04
N LEU A 341 -1.03 8.11 -6.96
CA LEU A 341 -2.32 8.67 -6.58
C LEU A 341 -2.11 9.83 -5.62
N PHE A 342 -2.20 11.05 -6.17
CA PHE A 342 -1.98 12.29 -5.44
C PHE A 342 -0.65 12.28 -4.66
N ASN A 343 -0.72 12.25 -3.33
CA ASN A 343 0.42 12.26 -2.42
C ASN A 343 1.05 10.87 -2.23
N TYR A 344 0.29 9.80 -2.39
CA TYR A 344 0.79 8.42 -2.23
C TYR A 344 1.32 7.86 -3.55
N GLN A 345 2.31 6.98 -3.45
CA GLN A 345 2.66 6.04 -4.50
C GLN A 345 2.42 4.63 -3.97
N TYR A 346 1.66 3.81 -4.69
CA TYR A 346 1.44 2.42 -4.32
C TYR A 346 2.16 1.51 -5.31
N SER A 347 3.07 0.69 -4.79
CA SER A 347 3.74 -0.37 -5.56
C SER A 347 2.98 -1.68 -5.39
N PHE A 348 2.47 -2.21 -6.50
CA PHE A 348 1.83 -3.51 -6.58
C PHE A 348 2.89 -4.54 -6.94
N VAL A 349 3.31 -5.35 -5.96
CA VAL A 349 4.38 -6.35 -6.11
C VAL A 349 3.76 -7.74 -6.07
N ASN A 350 3.84 -8.46 -7.19
CA ASN A 350 3.30 -9.82 -7.31
C ASN A 350 4.45 -10.79 -7.54
N ILE A 351 4.48 -11.86 -6.75
CA ILE A 351 5.59 -12.82 -6.72
C ILE A 351 5.06 -14.21 -7.07
N PHE A 352 5.63 -14.79 -8.12
CA PHE A 352 5.35 -16.16 -8.57
C PHE A 352 6.54 -17.04 -8.23
N SER A 353 6.38 -17.81 -7.15
CA SER A 353 7.43 -18.64 -6.58
C SER A 353 7.62 -19.95 -7.36
N PRO A 354 8.84 -20.49 -7.49
CA PRO A 354 9.08 -21.81 -8.06
C PRO A 354 8.33 -22.93 -7.32
N ALA A 355 7.99 -22.72 -6.04
CA ALA A 355 7.21 -23.64 -5.21
C ALA A 355 5.71 -23.71 -5.55
N GLY A 356 5.22 -22.90 -6.50
CA GLY A 356 3.78 -22.85 -6.83
C GLY A 356 2.98 -21.88 -5.98
N ILE A 357 3.65 -20.93 -5.31
CA ILE A 357 3.03 -19.90 -4.47
C ILE A 357 2.87 -18.61 -5.29
N VAL A 358 1.69 -18.00 -5.22
CA VAL A 358 1.44 -16.62 -5.70
C VAL A 358 1.28 -15.72 -4.48
N SER A 359 2.05 -14.64 -4.41
CA SER A 359 1.93 -13.63 -3.36
C SER A 359 1.65 -12.27 -3.97
N MET A 360 0.70 -11.52 -3.40
CA MET A 360 0.32 -10.19 -3.89
C MET A 360 0.47 -9.17 -2.75
N TYR A 361 1.24 -8.12 -2.98
CA TYR A 361 1.54 -7.09 -2.00
C TYR A 361 1.21 -5.70 -2.54
N VAL A 362 0.72 -4.83 -1.66
CA VAL A 362 0.71 -3.38 -1.88
C VAL A 362 1.70 -2.74 -0.92
N LEU A 363 2.65 -1.97 -1.46
CA LEU A 363 3.63 -1.23 -0.67
C LEU A 363 3.40 0.28 -0.87
N PRO A 364 2.77 0.97 0.10
CA PRO A 364 2.61 2.42 0.04
C PRO A 364 3.92 3.14 0.34
N THR A 365 4.21 4.19 -0.43
CA THR A 365 5.27 5.17 -0.21
C THR A 365 4.76 6.56 -0.60
N GLY A 366 5.64 7.56 -0.63
CA GLY A 366 5.30 8.95 -0.96
C GLY A 366 5.04 9.80 0.28
N TYR A 367 4.23 10.84 0.11
CA TYR A 367 3.94 11.81 1.16
C TYR A 367 2.67 11.42 1.92
N VAL A 368 2.76 11.43 3.24
CA VAL A 368 1.59 11.27 4.11
C VAL A 368 0.80 12.58 4.18
N HIS A 369 -0.51 12.47 4.40
CA HIS A 369 -1.35 13.64 4.62
C HIS A 369 -1.02 14.30 5.97
N VAL A 370 -0.91 15.63 5.97
CA VAL A 370 -0.62 16.42 7.17
C VAL A 370 -1.57 17.60 7.29
N GLU A 371 -1.92 17.97 8.52
CA GLU A 371 -2.66 19.19 8.81
C GLU A 371 -1.82 20.17 9.62
N LYS A 372 -2.11 21.46 9.47
CA LYS A 372 -1.46 22.49 10.28
C LYS A 372 -2.04 22.48 11.68
N VAL A 373 -1.17 22.46 12.69
CA VAL A 373 -1.60 22.61 14.08
C VAL A 373 -2.10 24.04 14.26
N SER A 374 -3.40 24.18 14.46
CA SER A 374 -4.10 25.47 14.36
C SER A 374 -4.60 26.00 15.71
N THR A 375 -4.29 25.33 16.82
CA THR A 375 -4.91 25.54 18.12
C THR A 375 -4.08 26.40 19.08
N GLN A 376 -4.77 27.27 19.83
CA GLN A 376 -4.26 27.81 21.11
C GLN A 376 -4.35 26.76 22.25
N GLN A 377 -5.18 25.73 22.07
CA GLN A 377 -5.28 24.54 22.93
C GLN A 377 -4.20 23.52 22.57
N LEU A 378 -3.84 22.67 23.52
CA LEU A 378 -2.86 21.59 23.30
C LEU A 378 -3.32 20.71 22.12
N PRO A 379 -2.47 20.50 21.10
CA PRO A 379 -2.84 19.68 19.96
C PRO A 379 -3.12 18.24 20.41
N ASP A 380 -4.17 17.64 19.86
CA ASP A 380 -4.70 16.36 20.31
C ASP A 380 -3.98 15.21 19.60
N GLU A 381 -3.05 14.58 20.31
CA GLU A 381 -2.26 13.44 19.84
C GLU A 381 -3.10 12.21 19.48
N ARG A 382 -4.40 12.17 19.84
CA ARG A 382 -5.30 11.06 19.45
C ARG A 382 -5.51 10.96 17.94
N PHE A 383 -5.34 12.05 17.21
CA PHE A 383 -5.53 12.10 15.75
C PHE A 383 -4.23 11.96 14.96
N GLY A 384 -3.10 11.73 15.64
CA GLY A 384 -1.82 11.48 14.99
C GLY A 384 -0.63 12.17 15.65
N LEU A 385 0.55 11.97 15.07
CA LEU A 385 1.80 12.49 15.61
C LEU A 385 1.93 13.98 15.32
N ILE A 386 2.28 14.78 16.33
CA ILE A 386 2.52 16.22 16.17
C ILE A 386 4.02 16.51 16.12
N SER A 387 4.50 17.06 14.99
CA SER A 387 5.83 17.68 14.93
C SER A 387 5.73 19.13 15.38
N LYS A 388 6.29 19.42 16.54
CA LYS A 388 6.41 20.79 17.08
C LYS A 388 7.38 21.65 16.25
N VAL A 389 8.32 21.02 15.54
CA VAL A 389 9.33 21.72 14.72
C VAL A 389 8.68 22.29 13.47
N TRP A 390 7.81 21.52 12.83
CA TRP A 390 7.11 21.93 11.60
C TRP A 390 5.74 22.57 11.88
N GLY A 391 5.20 22.40 13.09
CA GLY A 391 3.83 22.84 13.40
C GLY A 391 2.80 22.05 12.60
N LEU A 392 3.09 20.77 12.34
CA LEU A 392 2.29 19.86 11.53
C LEU A 392 1.82 18.68 12.39
N GLN A 393 0.60 18.24 12.12
CA GLN A 393 0.06 16.99 12.62
C GLN A 393 0.02 15.98 11.47
N PHE A 394 0.69 14.86 11.68
CA PHE A 394 0.71 13.71 10.80
C PHE A 394 -0.51 12.87 11.08
N MET A 395 -1.49 12.94 10.18
CA MET A 395 -2.83 12.44 10.44
C MET A 395 -2.86 10.92 10.55
N LEU A 396 -3.53 10.41 11.57
CA LEU A 396 -3.77 8.98 11.73
C LEU A 396 -4.75 8.50 10.64
N HIS A 397 -4.39 7.41 9.98
CA HIS A 397 -5.22 6.80 8.94
C HIS A 397 -4.94 5.31 8.81
N THR A 398 -5.88 4.61 8.20
CA THR A 398 -5.74 3.21 7.78
C THR A 398 -5.75 3.12 6.27
N HIS A 399 -4.85 2.33 5.70
CA HIS A 399 -4.95 1.85 4.33
C HIS A 399 -5.59 0.46 4.34
N ASN A 400 -6.62 0.28 3.52
CA ASN A 400 -7.31 -0.98 3.35
C ASN A 400 -7.23 -1.37 1.88
N TYR A 401 -6.84 -2.61 1.59
CA TYR A 401 -6.65 -3.11 0.23
C TYR A 401 -7.62 -4.26 0.00
N LEU A 402 -8.50 -4.10 -0.98
CA LEU A 402 -9.41 -5.16 -1.39
C LEU A 402 -8.81 -5.88 -2.60
N PHE A 403 -8.68 -7.20 -2.49
CA PHE A 403 -8.25 -8.07 -3.57
C PHE A 403 -9.41 -8.95 -4.02
N TYR A 404 -9.51 -9.15 -5.33
CA TYR A 404 -10.37 -10.15 -5.93
C TYR A 404 -9.52 -11.37 -6.30
N LEU A 405 -9.99 -12.56 -5.93
CA LEU A 405 -9.33 -13.84 -6.17
C LEU A 405 -10.38 -14.86 -6.61
N ASP A 406 -10.41 -15.15 -7.91
CA ASP A 406 -11.26 -16.17 -8.50
C ASP A 406 -10.48 -17.48 -8.63
N LEU A 407 -10.55 -18.31 -7.59
CA LEU A 407 -9.80 -19.55 -7.48
C LEU A 407 -10.52 -20.67 -8.22
N ASP A 408 -9.82 -21.26 -9.20
CA ASP A 408 -10.26 -22.43 -9.96
C ASP A 408 -9.25 -23.55 -9.74
N VAL A 409 -9.29 -24.15 -8.55
CA VAL A 409 -8.36 -25.24 -8.18
C VAL A 409 -8.76 -26.50 -8.93
N LEU A 410 -8.09 -26.75 -10.07
CA LEU A 410 -8.40 -27.79 -11.07
C LEU A 410 -9.62 -27.50 -11.95
N ASP A 411 -10.73 -27.05 -11.36
CA ASP A 411 -11.95 -26.59 -12.04
C ASP A 411 -12.74 -25.59 -11.17
N GLU A 412 -13.87 -25.11 -11.67
CA GLU A 412 -14.77 -24.14 -11.01
C GLU A 412 -15.53 -24.71 -9.78
N ARG A 413 -15.45 -26.03 -9.51
CA ARG A 413 -16.24 -26.69 -8.47
C ARG A 413 -15.44 -26.81 -7.18
N ASN A 414 -15.10 -25.66 -6.61
CA ASN A 414 -14.31 -25.59 -5.38
C ASN A 414 -15.20 -25.66 -4.13
N VAL A 415 -14.62 -26.16 -3.04
CA VAL A 415 -15.21 -26.10 -1.69
C VAL A 415 -14.20 -25.45 -0.75
N ALA A 416 -14.68 -24.61 0.17
CA ALA A 416 -13.84 -24.05 1.21
C ALA A 416 -13.87 -24.93 2.45
N GLU A 417 -12.69 -25.23 3.00
CA GLU A 417 -12.53 -25.98 4.24
C GLU A 417 -11.70 -25.16 5.23
N GLU A 418 -12.19 -25.09 6.46
CA GLU A 418 -11.47 -24.55 7.61
C GLU A 418 -10.84 -25.71 8.38
N VAL A 419 -9.55 -25.58 8.74
CA VAL A 419 -8.85 -26.53 9.60
C VAL A 419 -8.43 -25.80 10.87
N GLU A 420 -9.13 -26.09 11.97
CA GLU A 420 -8.84 -25.53 13.28
C GLU A 420 -7.88 -26.45 14.04
N ILE A 421 -6.82 -25.87 14.59
CA ILE A 421 -5.84 -26.57 15.43
C ILE A 421 -6.11 -26.18 16.89
N SER A 422 -6.43 -27.17 17.73
CA SER A 422 -6.76 -26.93 19.15
C SER A 422 -6.04 -27.93 20.07
N GLY A 423 -5.80 -27.52 21.32
CA GLY A 423 -5.25 -28.38 22.35
C GLY A 423 -6.34 -29.25 22.97
N VAL A 424 -6.09 -30.55 23.11
CA VAL A 424 -7.03 -31.51 23.71
C VAL A 424 -6.35 -32.24 24.86
N GLY A 425 -7.00 -32.31 26.01
CA GLY A 425 -6.54 -33.11 27.14
C GLY A 425 -6.75 -34.60 26.85
N GLU A 426 -5.67 -35.38 26.84
CA GLU A 426 -5.73 -36.83 26.71
C GLU A 426 -5.92 -37.47 28.09
N ARG A 427 -6.94 -38.33 28.23
CA ARG A 427 -6.97 -39.32 29.30
C ARG A 427 -6.31 -40.58 28.77
N SER A 428 -5.25 -41.05 29.44
CA SER A 428 -4.60 -42.30 29.07
C SER A 428 -5.61 -43.44 29.12
N ALA A 429 -5.71 -44.19 28.02
CA ALA A 429 -6.53 -45.41 27.95
C ALA A 429 -5.87 -46.59 28.69
N GLU A 430 -4.64 -46.42 29.18
CA GLU A 430 -4.04 -47.34 30.17
C GLU A 430 -4.64 -47.02 31.54
N GLU A 431 -5.74 -47.71 31.84
CA GLU A 431 -6.17 -47.92 33.22
C GLU A 431 -5.04 -48.64 33.97
N ASP A 432 -4.78 -48.11 35.17
CA ASP A 432 -4.08 -48.75 36.28
C ASP A 432 -2.62 -48.30 36.52
N ARG A 433 -2.52 -47.35 37.48
CA ARG A 433 -1.46 -47.09 38.49
C ARG A 433 -0.73 -45.74 38.38
N ASP A 434 -1.18 -44.84 39.27
CA ASP A 434 -0.35 -43.94 40.08
C ASP A 434 0.56 -42.88 39.43
N LEU A 435 0.23 -42.37 38.23
CA LEU A 435 0.84 -41.13 37.73
C LEU A 435 -0.20 -40.17 37.14
N LYS A 436 -0.23 -38.95 37.71
CA LYS A 436 -1.03 -37.79 37.27
C LYS A 436 -0.46 -37.16 35.97
N ASP A 437 -0.22 -37.95 34.94
CA ASP A 437 0.21 -37.42 33.64
C ASP A 437 -0.97 -37.37 32.68
N SER A 438 -1.80 -36.34 32.81
CA SER A 438 -2.71 -35.95 31.73
C SER A 438 -1.88 -35.29 30.63
N GLY A 439 -1.66 -36.00 29.54
CA GLY A 439 -1.02 -35.44 28.34
C GLY A 439 -1.89 -34.36 27.70
N PHE A 440 -1.25 -33.35 27.11
CA PHE A 440 -1.92 -32.42 26.19
C PHE A 440 -1.57 -32.81 24.76
N GLY A 441 -2.57 -33.29 24.02
CA GLY A 441 -2.48 -33.56 22.61
C GLY A 441 -2.86 -32.33 21.76
N ILE A 442 -2.52 -32.37 20.48
CA ILE A 442 -2.99 -31.40 19.48
C ILE A 442 -4.02 -32.12 18.61
N SER A 443 -5.19 -31.53 18.42
CA SER A 443 -6.22 -31.99 17.51
C SER A 443 -6.34 -31.05 16.32
N MET A 444 -6.64 -31.62 15.16
CA MET A 444 -7.00 -30.89 13.94
C MET A 444 -8.46 -31.20 13.63
N ASN A 445 -9.32 -30.20 13.70
CA ASN A 445 -10.72 -30.30 13.34
C ASN A 445 -10.95 -29.67 11.97
N ARG A 446 -11.56 -30.41 11.04
CA ARG A 446 -11.83 -29.94 9.69
C ARG A 446 -13.32 -29.70 9.52
N ARG A 447 -13.69 -28.52 9.01
CA ARG A 447 -15.07 -28.15 8.70
C ARG A 447 -15.19 -27.63 7.27
N THR A 448 -16.08 -28.22 6.49
CA THR A 448 -16.47 -27.68 5.17
C THR A 448 -17.46 -26.54 5.34
N LEU A 449 -17.20 -25.38 4.72
CA LEU A 449 -18.07 -24.21 4.76
C LEU A 449 -19.15 -24.35 3.68
N GLN A 450 -20.43 -24.40 4.09
CA GLN A 450 -21.56 -24.72 3.19
C GLN A 450 -22.27 -23.47 2.64
N TYR A 451 -22.23 -22.36 3.38
CA TYR A 451 -22.95 -21.13 3.03
C TYR A 451 -22.05 -19.91 3.20
N GLU A 452 -22.25 -18.85 2.42
CA GLU A 452 -21.49 -17.60 2.53
C GLU A 452 -21.47 -17.00 3.94
N LEU A 453 -22.55 -17.17 4.71
CA LEU A 453 -22.61 -16.74 6.12
C LEU A 453 -21.63 -17.48 7.03
N ASP A 454 -21.25 -18.71 6.68
CA ASP A 454 -20.17 -19.44 7.36
C ASP A 454 -18.80 -18.89 6.96
N TRP A 455 -18.66 -18.29 5.77
CA TRP A 455 -17.42 -17.70 5.29
C TRP A 455 -17.15 -16.35 5.96
N ALA A 456 -18.18 -15.57 6.30
CA ALA A 456 -18.03 -14.26 6.96
C ALA A 456 -17.60 -14.33 8.43
N LYS A 457 -17.51 -15.53 9.02
CA LYS A 457 -17.04 -15.77 10.40
C LYS A 457 -15.59 -16.22 10.48
N VAL A 458 -15.00 -16.52 9.32
CA VAL A 458 -13.57 -16.85 9.11
C VAL A 458 -12.88 -15.58 8.65
#